data_AF-A0A0C9Y4C9-F1
#
_entry.id   AF-A0A0C9Y4C9-F1
#
_cell.length_a   1.000
_cell.length_b   1.000
_cell.length_c   1.000
_cell.angle_alpha   90.00
_cell.angle_beta   90.00
_cell.angle_gamma   90.00
#
_symmetry.space_group_name_H-M   'P 1'
#
loop_
_entity.id
_entity.type
_entity.pdbx_description
1 polymer ?
#
loop_
_entity_poly.entity_id
_entity_poly.type
_entity_poly.pdbx_seq_one_letter_code
_entity_poly.pdbx_strand_id
1 'polypeptide(L)'
;MSASTLLHAPLSRTFASTAGFRVLRSLQVRRAASSSVQYVPGGPVYKGTVNDPTTFPPPSKMHGSHHWSFERLLAASLVPMTAAAFVTSGSSYPVLDGIFGVSLVMHSHIGFDSMLVDYLHPRKFPFLGNFMKWTLRTMTLGVLVGVYQFNTNDIGLTELIAKVWKA
;
A
#
# COMPACT_ATOMS: atom_id res chain seq x y z
N MET A 1 54.86 -41.14 84.65
CA MET A 1 53.89 -42.24 84.45
C MET A 1 52.68 -41.60 83.78
N SER A 2 52.17 -41.93 82.60
CA SER A 2 52.28 -42.96 81.56
C SER A 2 51.42 -42.37 80.41
N ALA A 3 51.51 -42.62 79.12
CA ALA A 3 52.47 -43.15 78.19
C ALA A 3 51.97 -42.64 76.81
N SER A 4 52.89 -42.28 75.92
CA SER A 4 52.59 -41.95 74.52
C SER A 4 52.26 -43.21 73.74
N THR A 5 51.29 -43.17 72.82
CA THR A 5 51.43 -43.90 71.55
C THR A 5 50.54 -43.33 70.43
N LEU A 6 51.23 -43.00 69.35
CA LEU A 6 50.75 -42.60 68.04
C LEU A 6 50.08 -43.77 67.33
N LEU A 7 48.95 -43.54 66.67
CA LEU A 7 48.47 -44.35 65.57
C LEU A 7 47.57 -43.49 64.70
N HIS A 8 47.99 -43.12 63.50
CA HIS A 8 47.10 -42.99 62.34
C HIS A 8 47.89 -43.44 61.10
N ALA A 9 47.41 -44.52 60.50
CA ALA A 9 47.98 -45.21 59.35
C ALA A 9 47.70 -44.48 58.02
N PRO A 10 48.46 -44.77 56.94
CA PRO A 10 48.29 -44.13 55.64
C PRO A 10 47.33 -44.94 54.75
N LEU A 11 46.32 -44.29 54.16
CA LEU A 11 45.51 -44.91 53.11
C LEU A 11 45.47 -44.04 51.85
N SER A 12 46.37 -44.44 50.96
CA SER A 12 46.25 -44.56 49.50
C SER A 12 45.23 -43.66 48.77
N ARG A 13 45.79 -42.79 47.94
CA ARG A 13 45.13 -42.12 46.81
C ARG A 13 44.55 -43.17 45.85
N THR A 14 43.24 -43.30 45.83
CA THR A 14 42.52 -43.95 44.73
C THR A 14 42.14 -42.88 43.70
N PHE A 15 42.77 -42.97 42.54
CA PHE A 15 42.33 -42.28 41.33
C PHE A 15 41.00 -42.89 40.89
N ALA A 16 39.88 -42.23 41.19
CA ALA A 16 38.61 -42.52 40.56
C ALA A 16 38.60 -41.88 39.17
N SER A 17 39.03 -42.67 38.18
CA SER A 17 38.75 -42.45 36.76
C SER A 17 37.26 -42.70 36.52
N THR A 18 36.42 -41.71 36.84
CA THR A 18 35.02 -41.74 36.40
C THR A 18 34.97 -41.14 35.01
N ALA A 19 34.90 -42.03 34.03
CA ALA A 19 34.68 -41.72 32.63
C ALA A 19 33.62 -40.62 32.48
N GLY A 20 34.02 -39.50 31.91
CA GLY A 20 33.14 -38.40 31.59
C GLY A 20 32.05 -38.89 30.65
N PHE A 21 30.83 -39.02 31.17
CA PHE A 21 29.65 -38.92 30.34
C PHE A 21 29.68 -37.54 29.70
N ARG A 22 30.20 -37.48 28.47
CA ARG A 22 30.01 -36.33 27.58
C ARG A 22 28.51 -36.25 27.35
N VAL A 23 27.83 -35.47 28.18
CA VAL A 23 26.49 -34.98 27.88
C VAL A 23 26.65 -34.25 26.55
N LEU A 24 26.27 -34.93 25.47
CA LEU A 24 26.07 -34.31 24.18
C LEU A 24 24.95 -33.29 24.41
N ARG A 25 25.34 -32.07 24.79
CA ARG A 25 24.46 -30.91 24.64
C ARG A 25 24.12 -30.93 23.17
N SER A 26 22.90 -31.35 22.85
CA SER A 26 22.31 -31.06 21.56
C SER A 26 22.36 -29.55 21.44
N LEU A 27 23.37 -29.06 20.72
CA LEU A 27 23.32 -27.74 20.14
C LEU A 27 22.12 -27.82 19.20
N GLN A 28 20.94 -27.53 19.74
CA GLN A 28 19.82 -27.08 18.94
C GLN A 28 20.32 -25.78 18.34
N VAL A 29 20.98 -25.91 17.19
CA VAL A 29 21.18 -24.83 16.26
C VAL A 29 19.76 -24.38 15.96
N ARG A 30 19.31 -23.37 16.70
CA ARG A 30 18.22 -22.53 16.25
C ARG A 30 18.76 -22.00 14.93
N ARG A 31 18.35 -22.61 13.83
CA ARG A 31 18.44 -21.99 12.52
C ARG A 31 17.77 -20.64 12.74
N ALA A 32 18.58 -19.60 12.91
CA ALA A 32 18.14 -18.25 12.65
C ALA A 32 17.79 -18.31 11.16
N ALA A 33 16.52 -18.62 10.87
CA ALA A 33 15.99 -18.48 9.55
C ALA A 33 16.29 -17.03 9.20
N SER A 34 17.25 -16.83 8.30
CA SER A 34 17.45 -15.54 7.66
C SER A 34 16.06 -15.13 7.20
N SER A 35 15.63 -13.95 7.64
CA SER A 35 14.28 -13.40 7.52
C SER A 35 13.87 -13.09 6.08
N SER A 36 14.38 -13.85 5.11
CA SER A 36 13.79 -13.98 3.79
C SER A 36 12.47 -14.72 3.94
N VAL A 37 11.42 -13.97 4.30
CA VAL A 37 10.03 -14.43 4.27
C VAL A 37 9.78 -14.95 2.86
N GLN A 38 9.78 -16.27 2.72
CA GLN A 38 9.48 -16.93 1.46
C GLN A 38 8.05 -16.55 1.09
N TYR A 39 7.88 -15.92 -0.08
CA TYR A 39 6.55 -15.58 -0.58
C TYR A 39 5.72 -16.87 -0.71
N VAL A 40 4.66 -16.98 0.09
CA VAL A 40 3.67 -18.05 -0.02
C VAL A 40 2.48 -17.48 -0.82
N PRO A 41 2.09 -18.07 -1.96
CA PRO A 41 0.90 -17.66 -2.69
C PRO A 41 -0.34 -17.73 -1.78
N GLY A 42 -1.00 -16.59 -1.58
CA GLY A 42 -2.16 -16.48 -0.67
C GLY A 42 -1.82 -16.32 0.81
N GLY A 43 -0.54 -16.36 1.18
CA GLY A 43 -0.06 -16.08 2.53
C GLY A 43 0.12 -14.58 2.79
N PRO A 44 0.10 -14.16 4.07
CA PRO A 44 0.34 -12.77 4.42
C PRO A 44 1.79 -12.35 4.14
N VAL A 45 1.96 -11.21 3.45
CA VAL A 45 3.26 -10.61 3.14
C VAL A 45 3.73 -9.78 4.34
N TYR A 46 4.27 -10.45 5.37
CA TYR A 46 4.90 -9.77 6.51
C TYR A 46 6.36 -9.44 6.22
N LYS A 47 6.82 -8.29 6.69
CA LYS A 47 8.25 -7.94 6.75
C LYS A 47 8.68 -8.11 8.20
N GLY A 48 9.60 -9.04 8.48
CA GLY A 48 10.09 -9.30 9.85
C GLY A 48 9.36 -10.44 10.56
N THR A 49 9.48 -10.46 11.89
CA THR A 49 8.85 -11.42 12.81
C THR A 49 7.50 -10.91 13.34
N VAL A 50 6.71 -11.80 13.96
CA VAL A 50 5.40 -11.45 14.55
C VAL A 50 5.51 -10.38 15.65
N ASN A 51 6.67 -10.24 16.29
CA ASN A 51 6.91 -9.29 17.37
C ASN A 51 7.55 -7.98 16.89
N ASP A 52 7.86 -7.84 15.60
CA ASP A 52 8.49 -6.62 15.08
C ASP A 52 7.44 -5.51 14.91
N PRO A 53 7.70 -4.28 15.37
CA PRO A 53 6.76 -3.19 15.22
C PRO A 53 6.56 -2.84 13.74
N THR A 54 5.31 -2.58 13.35
CA THR A 54 5.02 -2.10 12.00
C THR A 54 5.57 -0.68 11.83
N THR A 55 6.36 -0.45 10.77
CA THR A 55 6.82 0.89 10.46
C THR A 55 5.67 1.73 9.94
N PHE A 56 5.35 2.83 10.62
CA PHE A 56 4.38 3.80 10.14
C PHE A 56 5.09 4.91 9.38
N PRO A 57 4.59 5.32 8.21
CA PRO A 57 5.10 6.51 7.54
C PRO A 57 4.84 7.74 8.43
N PRO A 58 5.67 8.79 8.31
CA PRO A 58 5.44 10.03 9.04
C PRO A 58 4.05 10.61 8.69
N PRO A 59 3.31 11.16 9.67
CA PRO A 59 1.96 11.63 9.45
C PRO A 59 1.96 12.80 8.45
N SER A 60 1.13 12.70 7.42
CA SER A 60 0.92 13.76 6.42
C SER A 60 -0.57 14.00 6.22
N LYS A 61 -1.03 15.22 6.52
CA LYS A 61 -2.43 15.61 6.29
C LYS A 61 -2.81 15.55 4.81
N MET A 62 -1.83 15.69 3.91
CA MET A 62 -2.03 15.59 2.45
C MET A 62 -2.48 14.19 2.03
N HIS A 63 -2.06 13.13 2.74
CA HIS A 63 -2.42 11.74 2.41
C HIS A 63 -3.65 11.24 3.19
N GLY A 64 -4.26 12.12 3.99
CA GLY A 64 -5.42 11.78 4.81
C GLY A 64 -6.51 12.85 4.66
N SER A 65 -6.64 13.70 5.68
CA SER A 65 -7.77 14.62 5.82
C SER A 65 -7.94 15.58 4.63
N HIS A 66 -6.87 16.15 4.08
CA HIS A 66 -7.01 17.11 2.98
C HIS A 66 -7.44 16.43 1.67
N HIS A 67 -6.88 15.25 1.37
CA HIS A 67 -7.29 14.47 0.20
C HIS A 67 -8.75 14.08 0.31
N TRP A 68 -9.17 13.57 1.47
CA TRP A 68 -10.56 13.20 1.73
C TRP A 68 -11.50 14.39 1.58
N SER A 69 -11.21 15.53 2.24
CA SER A 69 -12.06 16.72 2.13
C SER A 69 -12.15 17.24 0.70
N PHE A 70 -11.04 17.23 -0.03
CA PHE A 70 -11.00 17.63 -1.42
C PHE A 70 -11.90 16.75 -2.30
N GLU A 71 -11.81 15.42 -2.17
CA GLU A 71 -12.67 14.49 -2.92
C GLU A 71 -14.15 14.73 -2.64
N ARG A 72 -14.51 14.92 -1.37
CA ARG A 72 -15.91 15.13 -0.99
C ARG A 72 -16.43 16.46 -1.53
N LEU A 73 -15.62 17.52 -1.48
CA LEU A 73 -15.98 18.82 -2.04
C LEU A 73 -16.14 18.74 -3.56
N LEU A 74 -15.21 18.09 -4.26
CA LEU A 74 -15.28 17.88 -5.70
C LEU A 74 -16.56 17.12 -6.07
N ALA A 75 -16.84 16.00 -5.40
CA ALA A 75 -18.06 15.21 -5.61
C ALA A 75 -19.34 16.02 -5.32
N ALA A 76 -19.37 16.78 -4.22
CA ALA A 76 -20.51 17.63 -3.87
C ALA A 76 -20.74 18.73 -4.92
N SER A 77 -19.66 19.32 -5.45
CA SER A 77 -19.74 20.38 -6.46
C SER A 77 -20.23 19.88 -7.83
N LEU A 78 -19.97 18.61 -8.17
CA LEU A 78 -20.46 18.00 -9.40
C LEU A 78 -21.98 17.90 -9.47
N VAL A 79 -22.69 17.81 -8.34
CA VAL A 79 -24.16 17.71 -8.31
C VAL A 79 -24.84 18.96 -8.91
N PRO A 80 -24.65 20.18 -8.38
CA PRO A 80 -25.24 21.38 -8.98
C PRO A 80 -24.65 21.70 -10.36
N MET A 81 -23.39 21.35 -10.61
CA MET A 81 -22.77 21.59 -11.91
C MET A 81 -23.37 20.70 -13.01
N THR A 82 -23.74 19.47 -12.67
CA THR A 82 -24.49 18.57 -13.57
C THR A 82 -25.87 19.16 -13.87
N ALA A 83 -26.58 19.68 -12.86
CA ALA A 83 -27.87 20.35 -13.08
C ALA A 83 -27.72 21.59 -13.99
N ALA A 84 -26.67 22.39 -13.80
CA ALA A 84 -26.37 23.51 -14.68
C ALA A 84 -26.08 23.06 -16.13
N ALA A 85 -25.34 21.97 -16.31
CA ALA A 85 -25.05 21.38 -17.61
C ALA A 85 -26.29 20.85 -18.36
N PHE A 86 -27.38 20.51 -17.66
CA PHE A 86 -28.64 20.11 -18.30
C PHE A 86 -29.46 21.29 -18.86
N VAL A 87 -29.31 22.47 -18.27
CA VAL A 87 -30.09 23.67 -18.66
C VAL A 87 -29.28 24.55 -19.61
N THR A 88 -27.95 24.44 -19.58
CA THR A 88 -27.03 25.19 -20.44
C THR A 88 -26.60 24.35 -21.65
N SER A 89 -26.36 24.98 -22.80
CA SER A 89 -25.72 24.34 -23.94
C SER A 89 -24.22 24.63 -23.92
N GLY A 90 -23.40 23.61 -24.20
CA GLY A 90 -21.93 23.73 -24.26
C GLY A 90 -21.46 24.79 -25.25
N SER A 91 -22.19 24.99 -26.35
CA SER A 91 -21.86 26.03 -27.34
C SER A 91 -22.13 27.46 -26.84
N SER A 92 -23.04 27.64 -25.89
CA SER A 92 -23.34 28.95 -25.29
C SER A 92 -22.44 29.28 -24.09
N TYR A 93 -21.98 28.25 -23.37
CA TYR A 93 -21.17 28.39 -22.16
C TYR A 93 -19.95 27.45 -22.17
N PRO A 94 -19.00 27.63 -23.09
CA PRO A 94 -17.87 26.70 -23.28
C PRO A 94 -16.93 26.61 -22.07
N VAL A 95 -16.83 27.69 -21.28
CA VAL A 95 -16.04 27.68 -20.04
C VAL A 95 -16.70 26.79 -18.98
N LEU A 96 -18.03 26.83 -18.85
CA LEU A 96 -18.76 25.98 -17.92
C LEU A 96 -18.65 24.52 -18.34
N ASP A 97 -18.79 24.24 -19.64
CA ASP A 97 -18.65 22.91 -20.24
C ASP A 97 -17.24 22.33 -20.01
N GLY A 98 -16.20 23.17 -20.17
CA GLY A 98 -14.82 22.82 -19.87
C GLY A 98 -14.57 22.53 -18.39
N ILE A 99 -15.03 23.39 -17.48
CA ILE A 99 -14.88 23.19 -16.03
C ILE A 99 -15.62 21.92 -15.58
N PHE A 100 -16.82 21.70 -16.11
CA PHE A 100 -17.59 20.49 -15.85
C PHE A 100 -16.83 19.24 -16.31
N GLY A 101 -16.35 19.24 -17.56
CA GLY A 101 -15.55 18.16 -18.13
C GLY A 101 -14.28 17.85 -17.32
N VAL A 102 -13.50 18.87 -16.98
CA VAL A 102 -12.26 18.70 -16.18
C VAL A 102 -12.57 18.16 -14.78
N SER A 103 -13.59 18.70 -14.11
CA SER A 103 -13.98 18.25 -12.78
C SER A 103 -14.44 16.80 -12.78
N LEU A 104 -15.19 16.39 -13.81
CA LEU A 104 -15.64 15.01 -14.00
C LEU A 104 -14.44 14.06 -14.21
N VAL A 105 -13.47 14.46 -15.03
CA VAL A 105 -12.25 13.69 -15.28
C VAL A 105 -11.43 13.55 -14.00
N MET A 106 -11.29 14.62 -13.22
CA MET A 106 -10.56 14.60 -11.96
C MET A 106 -11.23 13.68 -10.93
N HIS A 107 -12.56 13.77 -10.78
CA HIS A 107 -13.31 12.88 -9.88
C HIS A 107 -13.15 11.42 -10.28
N SER A 108 -13.22 11.13 -11.59
CA SER A 108 -13.02 9.79 -12.13
C SER A 108 -11.60 9.27 -11.90
N HIS A 109 -10.59 10.12 -12.05
CA HIS A 109 -9.18 9.75 -11.79
C HIS A 109 -8.99 9.28 -10.34
N ILE A 110 -9.54 10.01 -9.37
CA ILE A 110 -9.41 9.66 -7.94
C ILE A 110 -10.18 8.38 -7.61
N GLY A 111 -11.37 8.21 -8.21
CA GLY A 111 -12.15 6.97 -8.10
C GLY A 111 -11.39 5.75 -8.63
N PHE A 112 -10.81 5.87 -9.82
CA PHE A 112 -10.00 4.78 -10.40
C PHE A 112 -8.70 4.53 -9.64
N ASP A 113 -8.03 5.55 -9.11
CA ASP A 113 -6.84 5.36 -8.28
C ASP A 113 -7.19 4.58 -7.00
N SER A 114 -8.36 4.84 -6.41
CA SER A 114 -8.87 4.06 -5.27
C SER A 114 -9.06 2.59 -5.62
N MET A 115 -9.66 2.29 -6.78
CA MET A 115 -9.80 0.90 -7.27
C MET A 115 -8.44 0.22 -7.49
N LEU A 116 -7.44 0.95 -8.00
CA LEU A 116 -6.09 0.40 -8.19
C LEU A 116 -5.40 0.10 -6.85
N VAL A 117 -5.54 0.98 -5.86
CA VAL A 117 -4.98 0.78 -4.52
C VAL A 117 -5.61 -0.43 -3.83
N ASP A 118 -6.92 -0.62 -3.97
CA ASP A 118 -7.65 -1.70 -3.30
C ASP A 118 -7.42 -3.07 -3.97
N TYR A 119 -7.46 -3.13 -5.30
CA TYR A 119 -7.47 -4.41 -6.02
C TYR A 119 -6.14 -4.77 -6.71
N LEU A 120 -5.34 -3.79 -7.10
CA LEU A 120 -4.10 -3.97 -7.86
C LEU A 120 -2.87 -3.44 -7.11
N HIS A 121 -2.88 -3.56 -5.78
CA HIS A 121 -1.81 -3.04 -4.94
C HIS A 121 -0.42 -3.60 -5.31
N PRO A 122 0.63 -2.75 -5.46
CA PRO A 122 1.98 -3.16 -5.88
C PRO A 122 2.63 -4.23 -4.99
N ARG A 123 2.24 -4.30 -3.71
CA ARG A 123 2.67 -5.36 -2.78
C ARG A 123 2.34 -6.76 -3.29
N LYS A 124 1.18 -6.93 -3.94
CA LYS A 124 0.73 -8.22 -4.51
C LYS A 124 1.09 -8.32 -6.00
N PHE A 125 0.99 -7.21 -6.72
CA PHE A 125 1.21 -7.14 -8.15
C PHE A 125 2.30 -6.11 -8.50
N PRO A 126 3.59 -6.43 -8.32
CA PRO A 126 4.67 -5.46 -8.43
C PRO A 126 4.84 -4.86 -9.82
N PHE A 127 4.57 -5.65 -10.87
CA PHE A 127 4.60 -5.18 -12.26
C PHE A 127 3.27 -4.54 -12.66
N LEU A 128 2.17 -5.29 -12.57
CA LEU A 128 0.85 -4.87 -13.05
C LEU A 128 0.32 -3.64 -12.31
N GLY A 129 0.51 -3.54 -10.98
CA GLY A 129 0.08 -2.40 -10.19
C GLY A 129 0.79 -1.10 -10.62
N ASN A 130 2.10 -1.16 -10.86
CA ASN A 130 2.88 -0.01 -11.32
C ASN A 130 2.53 0.38 -12.77
N PHE A 131 2.34 -0.61 -13.64
CA PHE A 131 1.92 -0.38 -15.02
C PHE A 131 0.56 0.32 -15.07
N MET A 132 -0.46 -0.22 -14.38
CA MET A 132 -1.81 0.32 -14.35
C MET A 132 -1.87 1.73 -13.74
N LYS A 133 -1.06 2.01 -12.72
CA LYS A 133 -0.93 3.36 -12.16
C LYS A 133 -0.45 4.38 -13.19
N TRP A 134 0.53 4.02 -14.01
CA TRP A 134 1.00 4.89 -15.09
C TRP A 134 0.00 4.98 -16.23
N THR A 135 -0.65 3.87 -16.60
CA THR A 135 -1.74 3.88 -17.58
C THR A 135 -2.84 4.85 -17.18
N LEU A 136 -3.30 4.81 -15.92
CA LEU A 136 -4.33 5.72 -15.43
C LEU A 136 -3.91 7.18 -15.59
N ARG A 137 -2.68 7.54 -15.21
CA ARG A 137 -2.15 8.91 -15.35
C ARG A 137 -2.08 9.36 -16.80
N THR A 138 -1.56 8.51 -17.69
CA THR A 138 -1.47 8.81 -19.12
C THR A 138 -2.86 8.96 -19.74
N MET A 139 -3.80 8.08 -19.39
CA MET A 139 -5.18 8.17 -19.86
C MET A 139 -5.86 9.45 -19.36
N THR A 140 -5.69 9.83 -18.09
CA THR A 140 -6.23 11.08 -17.56
C THR A 140 -5.68 12.29 -18.32
N LEU A 141 -4.38 12.34 -18.59
CA LEU A 141 -3.80 13.42 -19.40
C LEU A 141 -4.36 13.42 -20.83
N GLY A 142 -4.46 12.26 -21.47
CA GLY A 142 -5.03 12.15 -22.82
C GLY A 142 -6.49 12.62 -22.88
N VAL A 143 -7.30 12.25 -21.88
CA VAL A 143 -8.69 12.71 -21.79
C VAL A 143 -8.76 14.21 -21.53
N LEU A 144 -7.91 14.78 -20.67
CA LEU A 144 -7.87 16.24 -20.46
C LEU A 144 -7.52 17.01 -21.74
N VAL A 145 -6.55 16.52 -22.52
CA VAL A 145 -6.23 17.09 -23.84
C VAL A 145 -7.42 16.96 -24.79
N GLY A 146 -8.10 15.80 -24.80
CA GLY A 146 -9.31 15.60 -25.59
C GLY A 146 -10.43 16.57 -25.22
N VAL A 147 -10.72 16.72 -23.92
CA VAL A 147 -11.72 17.68 -23.40
C VAL A 147 -11.37 19.12 -23.80
N TYR A 148 -10.09 19.50 -23.72
CA TYR A 148 -9.65 20.82 -24.16
C TYR A 148 -9.86 21.01 -25.67
N GLN A 149 -9.45 20.04 -26.48
CA GLN A 149 -9.60 20.09 -27.93
C GLN A 149 -11.07 20.17 -28.33
N PHE A 150 -11.94 19.41 -27.67
CA PHE A 150 -13.37 19.32 -27.96
C PHE A 150 -14.13 20.60 -27.59
N ASN A 151 -13.75 21.26 -26.49
CA ASN A 151 -14.35 22.54 -26.10
C ASN A 151 -13.81 23.73 -26.90
N THR A 152 -12.58 23.65 -27.43
CA THR A 152 -11.93 24.78 -28.11
C THR A 152 -12.15 24.76 -29.62
N ASN A 153 -12.16 23.57 -30.22
CA ASN A 153 -12.16 23.40 -31.68
C ASN A 153 -13.38 22.62 -32.20
N ASP A 154 -14.31 22.23 -31.33
CA ASP A 154 -15.54 21.51 -31.68
C ASP A 154 -16.74 22.08 -30.90
N ILE A 155 -17.88 21.39 -30.96
CA ILE A 155 -19.18 21.84 -30.45
C ILE A 155 -19.31 21.86 -28.92
N GLY A 156 -18.40 21.22 -28.18
CA GLY A 156 -18.47 21.05 -26.72
C GLY A 156 -19.10 19.70 -26.28
N LEU A 157 -18.78 19.29 -25.05
CA LEU A 157 -19.16 18.00 -24.47
C LEU A 157 -20.68 17.89 -24.27
N THR A 158 -21.29 18.86 -23.61
CA THR A 158 -22.74 18.85 -23.32
C THR A 158 -23.58 18.93 -24.60
N GLU A 159 -23.11 19.69 -25.60
CA GLU A 159 -23.78 19.77 -26.89
C GLU A 159 -23.67 18.44 -27.67
N LEU A 160 -22.51 17.77 -27.62
CA LEU A 160 -22.37 16.42 -28.18
C LEU A 160 -23.35 15.45 -27.52
N ILE A 161 -23.46 15.46 -26.19
CA ILE A 161 -24.41 14.58 -25.49
C ILE A 161 -25.84 14.88 -25.92
N ALA A 162 -26.21 16.16 -26.04
CA ALA A 162 -27.55 16.56 -26.48
C ALA A 162 -27.87 16.11 -27.92
N LYS A 163 -26.88 16.15 -28.82
CA LYS A 163 -27.04 15.68 -30.21
C LYS A 163 -27.13 14.16 -30.29
N VAL A 164 -26.27 13.43 -29.58
CA VAL A 164 -26.28 11.97 -29.52
C VAL A 164 -27.60 11.46 -28.93
N TRP A 165 -28.18 12.15 -27.96
CA TRP A 165 -29.47 11.77 -27.37
C TRP A 165 -30.65 11.83 -28.36
N LYS A 166 -30.54 12.63 -29.42
CA LYS A 166 -31.57 12.81 -30.44
C LYS A 166 -31.27 12.06 -31.75
N ALA A 167 -30.12 11.40 -31.83
CA ALA A 167 -29.69 10.62 -32.98
C ALA A 167 -30.36 9.24 -32.98
#